data_AF-A0A846X7R3-F1
#
_entry.id   AF-A0A846X7R3-F1
#
_cell.length_a   1.000
_cell.length_b   1.000
_cell.length_c   1.000
_cell.angle_alpha   90.00
_cell.angle_beta   90.00
_cell.angle_gamma   90.00
#
_symmetry.space_group_name_H-M   'P 1'
#
loop_
_entity.id
_entity.type
_entity.pdbx_description
1 polymer ?
#
loop_
_entity_poly.entity_id
_entity_poly.type
_entity_poly.pdbx_seq_one_letter_code
_entity_poly.pdbx_strand_id
1 'polypeptide(L)'
;MGERGESMWISSNSVIERILRESGVDGIRYRNGQPDFGPVAKGQVEIPNMTTNRDYNFKAADKLLAKEWGVSPRDVAEWRSKNKYTWHEEPDLKTMQLVPSIVNNRLGHLGGIGELNAGKTLRPTGEEA
;
A
#
# COMPACT_ATOMS: atom_id res chain seq x y z
N MET A 1 -27.19 9.19 -6.58
CA MET A 1 -26.35 7.98 -6.66
C MET A 1 -25.20 8.21 -5.70
N GLY A 2 -25.07 7.39 -4.65
CA GLY A 2 -23.98 7.56 -3.69
C GLY A 2 -22.73 6.84 -4.22
N GLU A 3 -21.64 7.57 -4.36
CA GLU A 3 -20.35 7.06 -4.81
C GLU A 3 -19.83 6.05 -3.77
N ARG A 4 -20.17 4.77 -3.96
CA ARG A 4 -19.64 3.65 -3.17
C ARG A 4 -18.17 3.51 -3.51
N GLY A 5 -17.29 4.16 -2.75
CA GLY A 5 -15.86 4.01 -3.00
C GLY A 5 -14.93 4.88 -2.16
N GLU A 6 -15.44 5.90 -1.49
CA GLU A 6 -14.65 6.74 -0.59
C GLU A 6 -14.88 6.37 0.87
N SER A 7 -13.82 5.95 1.54
CA SER A 7 -13.79 5.67 2.97
C SER A 7 -12.38 5.83 3.51
N MET A 8 -12.22 5.93 4.83
CA MET A 8 -10.91 5.91 5.47
C MET A 8 -10.82 4.66 6.33
N TRP A 9 -9.83 3.82 6.04
CA TRP A 9 -9.49 2.69 6.88
C TRP A 9 -8.52 3.15 7.97
N ILE A 10 -8.90 2.88 9.21
CA ILE A 10 -8.07 3.14 10.40
C ILE A 10 -7.84 1.80 11.08
N SER A 11 -6.60 1.54 11.50
CA SER A 11 -6.27 0.31 12.21
C SER A 11 -6.16 0.55 13.71
N SER A 12 -6.75 -0.34 14.51
CA SER A 12 -6.50 -0.40 15.96
C SER A 12 -5.23 -1.19 16.31
N ASN A 13 -4.48 -1.66 15.32
CA ASN A 13 -3.20 -2.32 15.54
C ASN A 13 -2.10 -1.28 15.75
N SER A 14 -1.46 -1.28 16.91
CA SER A 14 -0.47 -0.28 17.31
C SER A 14 0.74 -0.17 16.36
N VAL A 15 1.11 -1.26 15.68
CA VAL A 15 2.21 -1.24 14.70
C VAL A 15 1.78 -0.52 13.43
N ILE A 16 0.58 -0.82 12.94
CA ILE A 16 0.03 -0.15 11.74
C ILE A 16 -0.25 1.32 12.04
N GLU A 17 -0.84 1.64 13.19
CA GLU A 17 -1.08 3.02 13.59
C GLU A 17 0.23 3.82 13.62
N ARG A 18 1.30 3.24 14.17
CA ARG A 18 2.62 3.86 14.17
C ARG A 18 3.14 4.12 12.75
N ILE A 19 3.04 3.14 11.85
CA ILE A 19 3.46 3.28 10.45
C ILE A 19 2.69 4.43 9.78
N LEU A 20 1.37 4.49 9.98
CA LEU A 20 0.52 5.54 9.42
C LEU A 20 0.94 6.92 9.95
N ARG A 21 1.15 7.05 11.26
CA ARG A 21 1.62 8.28 11.90
C ARG A 21 3.01 8.70 11.42
N GLU A 22 3.95 7.77 11.30
CA GLU A 22 5.30 8.02 10.76
C GLU A 22 5.24 8.48 9.29
N SER A 23 4.20 8.07 8.56
CA SER A 23 3.85 8.53 7.21
C SER A 23 3.01 9.81 7.16
N GLY A 24 2.66 10.39 8.31
CA GLY A 24 1.90 11.64 8.40
C GLY A 24 0.40 11.50 8.09
N VAL A 25 -0.16 10.30 8.20
CA VAL A 25 -1.59 10.02 7.98
C VAL A 25 -2.22 9.28 9.16
N ASP A 26 -3.51 9.49 9.41
CA ASP A 26 -4.25 8.76 10.45
C ASP A 26 -4.84 7.42 9.94
N GLY A 27 -4.84 7.21 8.62
CA GLY A 27 -5.49 6.08 7.96
C GLY A 27 -5.16 5.99 6.47
N ILE A 28 -5.59 4.90 5.84
CA ILE A 28 -5.50 4.71 4.38
C ILE A 28 -6.84 5.11 3.76
N ARG A 29 -6.80 6.04 2.80
CA ARG A 29 -8.00 6.46 2.07
C ARG A 29 -8.31 5.43 0.98
N TYR A 30 -9.58 5.09 0.84
CA TYR A 30 -10.08 4.37 -0.31
C TYR A 30 -10.59 5.37 -1.34
N ARG A 31 -10.22 5.17 -2.59
CA ARG A 31 -10.76 5.90 -3.75
C ARG A 31 -11.25 4.88 -4.76
N ASN A 32 -12.51 5.00 -5.17
CA ASN A 32 -13.16 4.04 -6.07
C ASN A 32 -13.04 2.57 -5.59
N GLY A 33 -13.08 2.36 -4.26
CA GLY A 33 -12.97 1.02 -3.67
C GLY A 33 -11.54 0.44 -3.63
N GLN A 34 -10.52 1.25 -3.96
CA GLN A 34 -9.12 0.85 -3.88
C GLN A 34 -8.37 1.64 -2.79
N PRO A 35 -7.56 0.97 -1.96
CA PRO A 35 -6.74 1.64 -0.96
C PRO A 35 -5.62 2.45 -1.62
N ASP A 36 -5.45 3.70 -1.19
CA ASP A 36 -4.36 4.58 -1.59
C ASP A 36 -3.14 4.35 -0.69
N PHE A 37 -2.19 3.53 -1.12
CA PHE A 37 -0.97 3.27 -0.35
C PHE A 37 0.09 4.36 -0.50
N GLY A 38 -0.11 5.35 -1.37
CA GLY A 38 0.84 6.44 -1.63
C GLY A 38 1.48 7.05 -0.38
N PRO A 39 0.70 7.41 0.68
CA PRO A 39 1.27 7.99 1.89
C PRO A 39 2.21 7.06 2.67
N VAL A 40 2.02 5.74 2.57
CA VAL A 40 2.86 4.73 3.25
C VAL A 40 3.91 4.11 2.34
N ALA A 41 3.90 4.44 1.05
CA ALA A 41 4.87 3.95 0.09
C ALA A 41 6.26 4.55 0.37
N LYS A 42 7.28 3.69 0.44
CA LYS A 42 8.68 4.09 0.60
C LYS A 42 9.39 4.39 -0.72
N GLY A 43 8.79 3.96 -1.83
CA GLY A 43 9.27 4.17 -3.18
C GLY A 43 8.20 3.77 -4.18
N GLN A 44 8.29 4.32 -5.38
CA GLN A 44 7.38 4.04 -6.48
C GLN A 44 8.18 3.96 -7.78
N VAL A 45 7.93 2.94 -8.58
CA VAL A 45 8.58 2.76 -9.87
C VAL A 45 7.56 2.35 -10.93
N GLU A 46 7.83 2.72 -12.17
CA GLU A 46 7.00 2.35 -13.32
C GLU A 46 7.69 1.25 -14.13
N ILE A 47 7.01 0.12 -14.30
CA ILE A 47 7.42 -0.99 -15.16
C ILE A 47 6.53 -0.95 -16.41
N PRO A 48 7.01 -0.42 -17.56
CA PRO A 48 6.17 -0.23 -18.75
C PRO A 48 5.61 -1.54 -19.34
N ASN A 49 6.22 -2.69 -19.03
CA ASN A 49 5.77 -4.01 -19.47
C ASN A 49 5.59 -4.93 -18.26
N MET A 50 4.74 -4.54 -17.31
CA MET A 50 4.35 -5.42 -16.22
C MET A 50 3.73 -6.70 -16.77
N THR A 51 4.10 -7.83 -16.19
CA THR A 51 3.63 -9.15 -16.62
C THR A 51 2.67 -9.73 -15.59
N THR A 52 1.99 -10.83 -15.91
CA THR A 52 1.26 -11.60 -14.88
C THR A 52 2.19 -12.35 -13.92
N ASN A 53 3.50 -12.37 -14.20
CA ASN A 53 4.49 -13.00 -13.36
C ASN A 53 5.03 -12.02 -12.30
N ARG A 54 4.45 -12.12 -11.10
CA ARG A 54 4.78 -11.27 -9.97
C ARG A 54 6.27 -11.28 -9.61
N ASP A 55 6.93 -12.43 -9.64
CA ASP A 55 8.37 -12.52 -9.37
C ASP A 55 9.20 -11.73 -10.37
N TYR A 56 8.78 -11.70 -11.64
CA TYR A 56 9.44 -10.90 -12.66
C TYR A 56 9.25 -9.41 -12.39
N ASN A 57 8.02 -9.00 -12.07
CA ASN A 57 7.69 -7.61 -11.74
C ASN A 57 8.48 -7.14 -10.52
N PHE A 58 8.59 -7.96 -9.47
CA PHE A 58 9.35 -7.64 -8.26
C PHE A 58 10.83 -7.40 -8.57
N LYS A 59 11.44 -8.28 -9.37
CA LYS A 59 12.85 -8.12 -9.78
C LYS A 59 13.06 -6.88 -10.65
N ALA A 60 12.10 -6.54 -11.50
CA ALA A 60 12.15 -5.33 -12.31
C ALA A 60 12.02 -4.07 -11.42
N ALA A 61 11.10 -4.07 -10.46
CA ALA A 61 10.93 -2.98 -9.51
C ALA A 61 12.19 -2.78 -8.64
N ASP A 62 12.79 -3.85 -8.12
CA ASP A 62 14.04 -3.78 -7.37
C ASP A 62 15.17 -3.16 -8.20
N LYS A 63 15.26 -3.47 -9.50
CA LYS A 63 16.26 -2.89 -10.40
C LYS A 63 16.05 -1.39 -10.64
N LEU A 64 14.81 -0.94 -10.75
CA LEU A 64 14.48 0.46 -10.97
C LEU A 64 14.75 1.28 -9.71
N LEU A 65 14.24 0.81 -8.57
CA LEU A 65 14.43 1.49 -7.29
C LEU A 65 15.90 1.53 -6.87
N ALA A 66 16.66 0.47 -7.18
CA ALA A 66 18.10 0.44 -6.95
C ALA A 66 18.84 1.57 -7.68
N LYS A 67 18.40 1.93 -8.90
CA LYS A 67 18.99 3.07 -9.64
C LYS A 67 18.69 4.39 -8.95
N GLU A 68 17.47 4.57 -8.44
CA GLU A 68 17.08 5.78 -7.72
C GLU A 68 17.83 5.93 -6.40
N TRP A 69 18.04 4.82 -5.69
CA TRP A 69 18.74 4.79 -4.41
C TRP A 69 20.27 4.73 -4.54
N GLY A 70 20.80 4.52 -5.75
CA GLY A 70 22.24 4.37 -5.99
C GLY A 70 22.85 3.11 -5.37
N VAL A 71 22.08 2.02 -5.26
CA VAL A 71 22.48 0.74 -4.66
C VAL A 71 22.31 -0.42 -5.65
N SER A 72 22.62 -1.65 -5.24
CA SER A 72 22.34 -2.82 -6.09
C SER A 72 20.88 -3.30 -5.92
N PRO A 73 20.30 -4.00 -6.93
CA PRO A 73 18.97 -4.60 -6.80
C PRO A 73 18.88 -5.61 -5.64
N ARG A 74 20.01 -6.25 -5.30
CA ARG A 74 20.10 -7.15 -4.15
C ARG A 74 19.97 -6.39 -2.83
N ASP A 75 20.59 -5.22 -2.71
CA ASP A 75 20.48 -4.38 -1.51
C ASP A 75 19.02 -3.96 -1.28
N VAL A 76 18.31 -3.60 -2.35
CA VAL A 76 16.87 -3.31 -2.27
C VAL A 76 16.10 -4.54 -1.78
N ALA A 77 16.28 -5.71 -2.41
CA ALA A 77 15.59 -6.92 -2.00
C ALA A 77 15.86 -7.30 -0.53
N GLU A 78 17.11 -7.20 -0.08
CA GLU A 78 17.50 -7.42 1.32
C GLU A 78 16.88 -6.39 2.25
N TRP A 79 16.90 -5.10 1.87
CA TRP A 79 16.28 -4.03 2.63
C TRP A 79 14.78 -4.28 2.81
N ARG A 80 14.07 -4.67 1.74
CA ARG A 80 12.64 -5.00 1.81
C ARG A 80 12.36 -6.14 2.78
N SER A 81 13.15 -7.22 2.72
CA SER A 81 13.01 -8.38 3.60
C SER A 81 13.29 -8.04 5.07
N LYS A 82 14.34 -7.25 5.34
CA LYS A 82 14.74 -6.80 6.68
C LYS A 82 13.72 -5.85 7.29
N ASN A 83 13.22 -4.89 6.50
CA ASN A 83 12.28 -3.85 6.96
C ASN A 83 10.80 -4.23 6.82
N LYS A 84 10.50 -5.43 6.30
CA LYS A 84 9.12 -5.93 6.10
C LYS A 84 8.29 -5.08 5.14
N TYR A 85 8.87 -4.79 3.97
CA TYR A 85 8.19 -4.16 2.85
C TYR A 85 7.98 -5.13 1.68
N THR A 86 6.93 -4.91 0.89
CA THR A 86 6.57 -5.68 -0.31
C THR A 86 6.21 -4.73 -1.43
N TRP A 87 6.37 -5.21 -2.67
CA TRP A 87 5.81 -4.48 -3.81
C TRP A 87 4.30 -4.73 -3.89
N HIS A 88 3.55 -3.64 -4.07
CA HIS A 88 2.15 -3.60 -4.41
C HIS A 88 2.00 -3.19 -5.88
N GLU A 89 1.20 -3.96 -6.61
CA GLU A 89 0.96 -3.76 -8.04
C GLU A 89 -0.30 -2.90 -8.18
N GLU A 90 -0.14 -1.67 -8.68
CA GLU A 90 -1.26 -0.78 -8.90
C GLU A 90 -2.14 -1.27 -10.06
N PRO A 91 -3.44 -0.94 -10.08
CA PRO A 91 -4.38 -1.42 -11.09
C PRO A 91 -4.16 -0.83 -12.49
N ASP A 92 -3.27 0.16 -12.62
CA ASP A 92 -2.83 0.70 -13.92
C ASP A 92 -1.91 -0.29 -14.68
N LEU A 93 -1.50 -1.39 -14.05
CA LEU A 93 -0.61 -2.43 -14.58
C LEU A 93 0.75 -1.88 -15.03
N LYS A 94 1.20 -0.80 -14.41
CA LYS A 94 2.50 -0.17 -14.70
C LYS A 94 3.19 0.25 -13.42
N THR A 95 2.43 0.74 -12.45
CA THR A 95 2.99 1.30 -11.24
C THR A 95 3.19 0.22 -10.17
N MET A 96 4.37 0.25 -9.56
CA MET A 96 4.75 -0.59 -8.42
C MET A 96 5.06 0.31 -7.23
N GLN A 97 4.37 0.11 -6.12
CA GLN A 97 4.63 0.85 -4.88
C GLN A 97 5.27 -0.07 -3.83
N LEU A 98 6.35 0.41 -3.21
CA LEU A 98 7.03 -0.30 -2.14
C LEU A 98 6.37 0.03 -0.81
N VAL A 99 5.54 -0.87 -0.29
CA VAL A 99 4.66 -0.58 0.86
C VAL A 99 4.94 -1.51 2.04
N PRO A 100 4.60 -1.12 3.28
CA PRO A 100 4.75 -1.99 4.45
C PRO A 100 3.90 -3.25 4.30
N SER A 101 4.51 -4.42 4.43
CA SER A 101 3.85 -5.71 4.20
C SER A 101 2.65 -5.94 5.12
N ILE A 102 2.70 -5.43 6.36
CA ILE A 102 1.60 -5.56 7.31
C ILE A 102 0.37 -4.75 6.88
N VAL A 103 0.56 -3.57 6.29
CA VAL A 103 -0.53 -2.72 5.79
C VAL A 103 -1.10 -3.34 4.52
N ASN A 104 -0.24 -3.73 3.57
CA ASN A 104 -0.65 -4.41 2.34
C ASN A 104 -1.38 -5.74 2.61
N ASN A 105 -0.94 -6.54 3.58
CA ASN A 105 -1.61 -7.80 3.91
C ASN A 105 -3.01 -7.58 4.51
N ARG A 106 -3.20 -6.51 5.29
CA ARG A 106 -4.52 -6.17 5.82
C ARG A 106 -5.46 -5.76 4.71
N LEU A 107 -5.06 -4.84 3.83
CA LEU A 107 -5.95 -4.25 2.81
C LEU A 107 -6.05 -5.09 1.53
N GLY A 108 -4.99 -5.79 1.15
CA GLY A 108 -4.93 -6.60 -0.08
C GLY A 108 -5.80 -7.86 -0.05
N HIS A 109 -6.31 -8.27 1.12
CA HIS A 109 -7.28 -9.36 1.25
C HIS A 109 -8.74 -8.86 1.28
N LEU A 110 -8.97 -7.56 1.32
CA LEU A 110 -10.30 -6.96 1.49
C LEU A 110 -11.01 -6.72 0.15
N GLY A 111 -10.65 -7.50 -0.87
CA GLY A 111 -11.39 -7.63 -2.11
C GLY A 111 -12.58 -8.56 -1.93
N GLY A 112 -13.69 -8.03 -1.43
CA GLY A 112 -15.00 -8.70 -1.40
C GLY A 112 -15.45 -9.15 -0.02
N ILE A 113 -16.42 -8.43 0.56
CA ILE A 113 -17.34 -8.88 1.63
C ILE A 113 -16.68 -9.34 2.97
N GLY A 114 -15.36 -9.27 3.13
CA GLY A 114 -14.66 -9.67 4.37
C GLY A 114 -14.64 -8.60 5.48
N GLU A 115 -14.79 -7.31 5.15
CA GLU A 115 -14.65 -6.21 6.13
C GLU A 115 -15.87 -5.96 7.01
N LEU A 116 -17.01 -6.60 6.75
CA LEU A 116 -18.19 -6.43 7.60
C LEU A 116 -18.04 -7.09 8.98
N ASN A 117 -17.02 -7.93 9.20
CA ASN A 117 -16.81 -8.64 10.47
C ASN A 117 -15.53 -8.27 11.23
N ALA A 118 -14.61 -7.48 10.66
CA ALA A 118 -13.35 -7.12 11.33
C ALA A 118 -13.40 -5.72 11.96
N GLY A 119 -14.43 -5.46 12.78
CA GLY A 119 -14.40 -4.39 13.78
C GLY A 119 -14.76 -2.99 13.27
N LYS A 120 -15.96 -2.55 13.64
CA LYS A 120 -16.42 -1.16 13.71
C LYS A 120 -15.26 -0.19 13.99
N THR A 121 -15.12 0.87 13.18
CA THR A 121 -15.37 2.27 13.56
C THR A 121 -15.26 3.13 12.31
N LEU A 122 -16.37 3.29 11.57
CA LEU A 122 -16.56 4.54 10.83
C LEU A 122 -16.69 5.62 11.91
N ARG A 123 -15.65 6.42 12.13
CA ARG A 123 -15.86 7.69 12.83
C ARG A 123 -16.68 8.54 11.87
N PRO A 124 -17.86 9.04 12.25
CA PRO A 124 -18.50 10.07 11.46
C PRO A 124 -17.50 11.22 11.40
N THR A 125 -17.09 11.60 10.19
CA THR A 125 -16.40 12.88 9.99
C THR A 125 -17.36 13.93 10.51
N GLY A 126 -17.02 14.50 11.68
CA GLY A 126 -17.71 15.67 12.20
C GLY A 126 -17.53 16.79 11.19
N GLU A 127 -18.64 17.21 10.60
CA GLU A 127 -18.73 18.50 9.95
C GLU A 127 -19.04 19.50 11.07
N GLU A 128 -18.01 20.25 11.49
CA GLU A 128 -18.16 21.47 12.25
C GLU A 128 -18.47 22.62 11.28
N ALA A 129 -19.71 23.12 11.30
CA ALA A 129 -20.11 24.55 11.27
C ALA A 129 -21.62 24.68 11.05
#